data_AF-A0A9J5YZ29-F1
#
_entry.id   AF-A0A9J5YZ29-F1
#
_cell.length_a   1.000
_cell.length_b   1.000
_cell.length_c   1.000
_cell.angle_alpha   90.00
_cell.angle_beta   90.00
_cell.angle_gamma   90.00
#
_symmetry.space_group_name_H-M   'P 1'
#
loop_
_entity.id
_entity.type
_entity.pdbx_description
1 polymer ?
#
loop_
_entity_poly.entity_id
_entity_poly.type
_entity_poly.pdbx_seq_one_letter_code
_entity_poly.pdbx_strand_id
1 'polypeptide(L)'
;MHKKWCVLKSHLPKDAQIYLAKSVDYACSRSDCTALGYGSSCNHLSERGNTSYAFNMYYQFNNQNSLDCDFQGLAMVTHNDPSDDKCHFPLMIADGRKVMLLHKNLVYIILAVLQGFLVVLLLVS
;
A
#
# COMPACT_ATOMS: atom_id res chain seq x y z
N MET A 1 1.34 0.08 12.57
CA MET A 1 1.69 0.24 11.16
C MET A 1 1.91 1.72 10.92
N HIS A 2 3.07 2.12 10.39
CA HIS A 2 3.38 3.53 10.16
C HIS A 2 2.77 3.97 8.83
N LYS A 3 2.07 5.11 8.82
CA LYS A 3 1.53 5.71 7.60
C LYS A 3 2.70 6.16 6.73
N LYS A 4 2.78 5.66 5.51
CA LYS A 4 3.85 5.97 4.57
C LYS A 4 3.32 5.94 3.13
N TRP A 5 3.84 6.84 2.33
CA TRP A 5 3.49 7.03 0.93
C TRP A 5 4.75 6.99 0.07
N CYS A 6 4.56 6.71 -1.22
CA CYS A 6 5.62 6.83 -2.21
C CYS A 6 5.44 8.12 -3.01
N VAL A 7 6.44 8.98 -3.06
CA VAL A 7 6.38 10.27 -3.76
C VAL A 7 7.60 10.50 -4.63
N LEU A 8 7.45 11.38 -5.63
CA LEU A 8 8.57 11.79 -6.47
C LEU A 8 9.58 12.61 -5.66
N LYS A 9 10.88 12.29 -5.78
CA LYS A 9 11.95 13.07 -5.13
C LYS A 9 11.91 14.54 -5.57
N SER A 10 12.19 15.44 -4.63
CA SER A 10 12.22 16.89 -4.89
C SER A 10 13.29 17.29 -5.91
N HIS A 11 14.44 16.63 -5.85
CA HIS A 11 15.60 16.91 -6.70
C HIS A 11 15.93 15.66 -7.49
N LEU A 12 15.81 15.76 -8.81
CA LEU A 12 16.16 14.69 -9.74
C LEU A 12 17.40 15.09 -10.54
N PRO A 13 18.37 14.19 -10.72
CA PRO A 13 19.39 14.35 -11.75
C PRO A 13 18.75 14.64 -13.12
N LYS A 14 19.37 15.50 -13.94
CA LYS A 14 18.80 15.91 -15.24
C LYS A 14 18.58 14.72 -16.18
N ASP A 15 19.50 13.78 -16.15
CA ASP A 15 19.46 12.52 -16.89
C ASP A 15 18.34 11.58 -16.42
N ALA A 16 17.93 11.64 -15.15
CA ALA A 16 16.86 10.79 -14.63
C ALA A 16 15.46 11.22 -15.08
N GLN A 17 15.27 12.48 -15.45
CA GLN A 17 13.95 13.02 -15.83
C GLN A 17 13.34 12.31 -17.05
N ILE A 18 14.18 11.78 -17.95
CA ILE A 18 13.73 11.05 -19.15
C ILE A 18 12.91 9.81 -18.82
N TYR A 19 13.03 9.26 -17.61
CA TYR A 19 12.32 8.06 -17.19
C TYR A 19 10.95 8.35 -16.55
N LEU A 20 10.61 9.61 -16.29
CA LEU A 20 9.39 9.98 -15.56
C LEU A 20 8.12 9.49 -16.23
N ALA A 21 7.91 9.83 -17.50
CA ALA A 21 6.70 9.45 -18.24
C ALA A 21 6.52 7.91 -18.25
N LYS A 22 7.59 7.18 -18.58
CA LYS A 22 7.56 5.70 -18.59
C LYS A 22 7.28 5.11 -17.21
N SER A 23 7.80 5.71 -16.14
CA SER A 23 7.56 5.28 -14.77
C SER A 23 6.12 5.53 -14.33
N VAL A 24 5.51 6.66 -14.74
CA VAL A 24 4.08 6.94 -14.51
C VAL A 24 3.21 5.93 -15.26
N ASP A 25 3.48 5.68 -16.54
CA ASP A 25 2.75 4.70 -17.34
C ASP A 25 2.87 3.28 -16.75
N TYR A 26 4.06 2.92 -16.28
CA TYR A 26 4.31 1.64 -15.60
C TYR A 26 3.47 1.50 -14.33
N ALA A 27 3.40 2.55 -13.52
CA ALA A 27 2.63 2.57 -12.28
C ALA A 27 1.13 2.44 -12.57
N CYS A 28 0.61 3.26 -13.48
CA CYS A 28 -0.82 3.33 -13.80
C CYS A 28 -1.33 2.15 -14.64
N SER A 29 -0.45 1.42 -15.34
CA SER A 29 -0.82 0.15 -15.98
C SER A 29 -0.97 -1.02 -15.00
N ARG A 30 -0.52 -0.85 -13.74
CA ARG A 30 -0.55 -1.89 -12.69
C ARG A 30 -1.29 -1.47 -11.42
N SER A 31 -1.85 -0.27 -11.40
CA SER A 31 -2.60 0.28 -10.28
C SER A 31 -3.62 1.29 -10.77
N ASP A 32 -4.57 1.64 -9.91
CA ASP A 32 -5.65 2.56 -10.29
C ASP A 32 -5.19 4.02 -10.23
N CYS A 33 -5.04 4.66 -11.39
CA CYS A 33 -4.74 6.09 -11.49
C CYS A 33 -5.95 6.93 -11.95
N THR A 34 -7.17 6.40 -11.93
CA THR A 34 -8.35 7.08 -12.49
C THR A 34 -8.64 8.44 -11.85
N ALA A 35 -8.26 8.63 -10.58
CA ALA A 35 -8.36 9.91 -9.88
C ALA A 35 -7.59 11.07 -10.56
N LEU A 36 -6.59 10.77 -11.39
CA LEU A 36 -5.83 11.77 -12.16
C LEU A 36 -6.55 12.21 -13.44
N GLY A 37 -7.55 11.45 -13.88
CA GLY A 37 -8.29 11.73 -15.12
C GLY A 37 -9.00 13.07 -15.10
N TYR A 38 -9.29 13.62 -16.29
CA TYR A 38 -9.97 14.91 -16.43
C TYR A 38 -11.28 14.96 -15.63
N GLY A 39 -11.45 16.00 -14.82
CA GLY A 39 -12.63 16.19 -13.97
C GLY A 39 -12.70 15.29 -12.72
N SER A 40 -11.66 14.47 -12.46
CA SER A 40 -11.58 13.64 -11.25
C SER A 40 -10.97 14.40 -10.07
N SER A 41 -10.99 13.78 -8.88
CA SER A 41 -10.61 14.40 -7.60
C SER A 41 -9.18 14.92 -7.54
N CYS A 42 -8.25 14.31 -8.27
CA CYS A 42 -6.83 14.68 -8.28
C CYS A 42 -6.40 15.38 -9.59
N ASN A 43 -7.35 15.80 -10.43
CA ASN A 43 -7.03 16.39 -11.73
C ASN A 43 -6.34 17.76 -11.64
N HIS A 44 -6.39 18.45 -10.49
CA HIS A 44 -5.76 19.75 -10.27
C HIS A 44 -4.30 19.67 -9.85
N LEU A 45 -3.76 18.47 -9.60
CA LEU A 45 -2.38 18.32 -9.17
C LEU A 45 -1.39 18.79 -10.25
N SER A 46 -0.27 19.34 -9.80
CA SER A 46 0.88 19.61 -10.68
C SER A 46 1.43 18.30 -11.27
N GLU A 47 2.29 18.38 -12.29
CA GLU A 47 2.96 17.21 -12.86
C GLU A 47 3.67 16.37 -11.77
N ARG A 48 4.37 17.04 -10.84
CA ARG A 48 5.01 16.37 -9.70
C ARG A 48 4.01 15.68 -8.77
N GLY A 49 2.84 16.29 -8.58
CA GLY A 49 1.74 15.72 -7.82
C GLY A 49 1.16 14.48 -8.51
N ASN A 50 0.89 14.56 -9.82
CA ASN A 50 0.42 13.45 -10.64
C ASN A 50 1.40 12.27 -10.59
N THR A 51 2.69 12.52 -10.76
CA THR A 51 3.72 11.47 -10.66
C THR A 51 3.76 10.86 -9.27
N SER A 52 3.70 11.67 -8.22
CA SER A 52 3.69 11.18 -6.84
C SER A 52 2.45 10.33 -6.58
N TYR A 53 1.28 10.73 -7.08
CA TYR A 53 0.05 9.97 -6.92
C TYR A 53 0.15 8.61 -7.60
N ALA A 54 0.58 8.57 -8.87
CA ALA A 54 0.79 7.33 -9.61
C ALA A 54 1.76 6.38 -8.87
N PHE A 55 2.89 6.90 -8.40
CA PHE A 55 3.87 6.12 -7.63
C PHE A 55 3.28 5.59 -6.33
N ASN A 56 2.48 6.40 -5.62
CA ASN A 56 1.79 5.94 -4.42
C ASN A 56 0.77 4.83 -4.74
N MET A 57 -0.03 4.95 -5.81
CA MET A 57 -1.01 3.92 -6.16
C MET A 57 -0.33 2.57 -6.40
N TYR A 58 0.77 2.56 -7.14
CA TYR A 58 1.56 1.34 -7.37
C TYR A 58 2.19 0.81 -6.08
N TYR A 59 2.80 1.67 -5.28
CA TYR A 59 3.42 1.29 -4.02
C TYR A 59 2.43 0.67 -3.03
N GLN A 60 1.25 1.26 -2.91
CA GLN A 60 0.19 0.79 -2.00
C GLN A 60 -0.41 -0.52 -2.49
N PHE A 61 -0.62 -0.66 -3.81
CA PHE A 61 -1.08 -1.90 -4.43
C PHE A 61 -0.12 -3.07 -4.18
N ASN A 62 1.19 -2.81 -4.17
CA ASN A 62 2.23 -3.82 -3.89
C ASN A 62 2.61 -3.93 -2.41
N ASN A 63 1.62 -3.76 -1.52
CA ASN A 63 1.80 -3.96 -0.08
C ASN A 63 2.95 -3.14 0.54
N GLN A 64 3.20 -1.94 0.02
CA GLN A 64 4.20 -1.00 0.55
C GLN A 64 5.62 -1.60 0.65
N ASN A 65 5.96 -2.55 -0.21
CA ASN A 65 7.31 -3.09 -0.32
C ASN A 65 8.27 -1.98 -0.72
N SER A 66 9.39 -1.85 0.00
CA SER A 66 10.35 -0.77 -0.20
C SER A 66 10.92 -0.70 -1.61
N LEU A 67 11.06 -1.85 -2.29
CA LEU A 67 11.57 -1.89 -3.66
C LEU A 67 10.59 -1.31 -4.68
N ASP A 68 9.30 -1.31 -4.38
CA ASP A 68 8.24 -0.79 -5.25
C ASP A 68 8.09 0.74 -5.14
N CYS A 69 8.93 1.39 -4.32
CA CYS A 69 9.07 2.85 -4.25
C CYS A 69 10.47 3.34 -4.65
N ASP A 70 11.11 2.66 -5.60
CA ASP A 70 12.39 3.11 -6.16
C ASP A 70 12.19 3.88 -7.48
N PHE A 71 11.45 3.29 -8.43
CA PHE A 71 11.23 3.83 -9.77
C PHE A 71 12.53 4.29 -10.46
N GLN A 72 13.59 3.46 -10.42
CA GLN A 72 14.92 3.79 -10.92
C GLN A 72 15.52 5.01 -10.19
N GLY A 73 15.37 5.03 -8.87
CA GLY A 73 15.81 6.10 -8.00
C GLY A 73 15.02 7.42 -8.11
N LEU A 74 13.91 7.48 -8.84
CA LEU A 74 13.08 8.67 -8.98
C LEU A 74 12.21 8.93 -7.73
N ALA A 75 11.82 7.88 -7.03
CA ALA A 75 10.85 7.96 -5.94
C ALA A 75 11.50 7.80 -4.57
N MET A 76 10.77 8.21 -3.54
CA MET A 76 11.15 8.01 -2.14
C MET A 76 9.92 7.77 -1.27
N VAL A 77 10.12 6.99 -0.21
CA VAL A 77 9.12 6.82 0.83
C VAL A 77 9.10 8.07 1.72
N THR A 78 7.89 8.57 2.01
CA THR A 78 7.65 9.68 2.94
C THR A 78 6.65 9.26 4.02
N HIS A 79 6.79 9.84 5.21
CA HIS A 79 5.81 9.73 6.30
C HIS A 79 4.93 10.99 6.40
N ASN A 80 5.23 12.00 5.59
CA ASN A 80 4.41 13.20 5.47
C ASN A 80 3.30 12.93 4.45
N ASP A 81 2.06 13.14 4.86
CA ASP A 81 0.89 12.97 4.02
C ASP A 81 0.93 13.98 2.85
N PRO A 82 1.02 13.51 1.59
CA PRO A 82 1.05 14.40 0.42
C PRO A 82 -0.34 14.84 -0.05
N SER A 83 -1.42 14.45 0.65
CA SER A 83 -2.78 14.82 0.32
C SER A 83 -3.06 16.32 0.46
N ASP A 84 -4.03 16.80 -0.31
CA ASP A 84 -4.64 18.12 -0.12
C ASP A 84 -6.16 17.98 0.11
N ASP A 85 -6.86 19.12 0.16
CA ASP A 85 -8.30 19.17 0.45
C ASP A 85 -9.18 18.46 -0.60
N LYS A 86 -8.69 18.28 -1.82
CA LYS A 86 -9.46 17.70 -2.95
C LYS A 86 -8.92 16.34 -3.37
N CYS A 87 -7.62 16.09 -3.19
CA CYS A 87 -6.96 14.85 -3.57
C CYS A 87 -6.35 14.16 -2.34
N HIS A 88 -6.93 13.01 -2.00
CA HIS A 88 -6.38 12.14 -0.95
C HIS A 88 -5.49 11.06 -1.55
N PHE A 89 -4.27 10.94 -1.03
CA PHE A 89 -3.36 9.86 -1.37
C PHE A 89 -3.67 8.64 -0.50
N PRO A 90 -4.14 7.53 -1.09
CA PRO A 90 -4.65 6.43 -0.30
C PRO A 90 -3.53 5.67 0.45
N LEU A 91 -3.93 5.04 1.55
CA LEU A 91 -3.20 4.00 2.27
C LEU A 91 -3.98 2.70 2.10
N MET A 92 -3.49 1.74 1.33
CA MET A 92 -4.27 0.54 0.97
C MET A 92 -4.06 -0.65 1.92
N ILE A 93 -3.06 -0.61 2.80
CA ILE A 93 -2.92 -1.64 3.83
C ILE A 93 -3.75 -1.23 5.04
N ALA A 94 -4.84 -1.95 5.27
CA ALA A 94 -5.58 -1.93 6.53
C ALA A 94 -4.86 -2.80 7.57
N ASP A 95 -4.97 -2.44 8.86
CA ASP A 95 -4.34 -3.18 9.96
C ASP A 95 -4.88 -4.61 10.08
N GLY A 96 -4.20 -5.58 9.48
CA GLY A 96 -4.51 -7.00 9.57
C GLY A 96 -4.31 -7.63 10.96
N ARG A 97 -3.79 -6.88 11.95
CA ARG A 97 -3.56 -7.43 13.29
C ARG A 97 -4.82 -7.93 13.95
N LYS A 98 -5.98 -7.29 13.73
CA LYS A 98 -7.26 -7.77 14.29
C LYS A 98 -7.67 -9.12 13.69
N VAL A 99 -7.50 -9.30 12.39
CA VAL A 99 -7.82 -10.56 11.69
C VAL A 99 -6.88 -11.68 12.15
N MET A 100 -5.58 -11.39 12.27
CA MET A 100 -4.59 -12.37 12.74
C MET A 100 -4.81 -12.76 14.21
N LEU A 101 -5.19 -11.82 15.07
CA LEU A 101 -5.56 -12.10 16.46
C LEU A 101 -6.85 -12.95 16.56
N LEU A 102 -7.86 -12.64 15.74
CA LEU A 102 -9.09 -13.44 15.67
C LEU A 102 -8.80 -14.88 15.25
N HIS A 103 -7.98 -15.05 14.20
CA HIS A 103 -7.62 -16.37 13.69
C HIS A 103 -6.83 -17.18 14.74
N LYS A 104 -5.90 -16.54 15.46
CA LYS A 104 -5.18 -17.20 16.57
C LYS A 104 -6.10 -17.65 17.70
N ASN A 105 -7.04 -16.81 18.13
CA ASN A 105 -8.00 -17.18 19.17
C ASN A 105 -8.90 -18.35 18.72
N LEU A 106 -9.39 -18.32 17.49
CA LEU A 106 -10.23 -19.40 16.95
C LEU A 106 -9.47 -20.73 16.89
N VAL A 107 -8.21 -20.71 16.41
CA VAL A 107 -7.35 -21.90 16.37
C VAL A 107 -7.12 -22.47 17.77
N TYR A 108 -6.85 -21.60 18.76
CA TYR A 108 -6.66 -22.03 20.15
C TYR A 108 -7.91 -22.70 20.73
N ILE A 109 -9.10 -22.13 20.49
CA ILE A 109 -10.37 -22.71 20.96
C ILE A 109 -10.60 -24.09 20.32
N ILE A 110 -10.38 -24.23 19.01
CA ILE A 110 -10.54 -25.51 18.30
C ILE A 110 -9.60 -26.56 18.88
N LEU A 111 -8.32 -26.21 19.10
CA LEU A 111 -7.35 -27.13 19.70
C LEU A 111 -7.75 -27.55 21.12
N ALA A 112 -8.24 -26.63 21.95
CA ALA A 112 -8.70 -26.93 23.29
C ALA A 112 -9.91 -27.88 23.30
N VAL A 113 -10.86 -27.69 22.38
CA VAL A 113 -12.03 -28.57 22.24
C VAL A 113 -11.62 -29.97 21.77
N LEU A 114 -10.73 -30.07 20.76
CA LEU A 114 -10.23 -31.35 20.26
C LEU A 114 -9.46 -32.12 21.34
N GLN A 115 -8.58 -31.44 22.08
CA GLN A 115 -7.86 -32.05 23.20
C GLN A 115 -8.80 -32.50 24.32
N GLY A 116 -9.77 -31.65 24.70
CA GLY A 116 -10.76 -32.00 25.71
C GLY A 116 -11.60 -33.23 25.31
N PHE A 117 -12.06 -33.29 24.07
CA PHE A 117 -12.80 -34.43 23.55
C PHE A 117 -11.96 -35.72 23.55
N LEU A 118 -10.69 -35.65 23.16
CA LEU A 118 -9.77 -36.79 23.19
C LEU A 118 -9.55 -37.31 24.62
N VAL A 119 -9.39 -36.41 25.60
CA VAL A 119 -9.25 -36.78 27.02
C VAL A 119 -10.51 -37.48 27.53
N VAL A 120 -11.70 -36.98 27.19
CA VAL A 120 -12.97 -37.61 27.60
C VAL A 120 -13.10 -39.03 27.01
N LEU A 121 -12.75 -39.23 25.74
CA LEU A 121 -12.77 -40.56 25.11
C LEU A 121 -11.85 -41.55 25.82
N LEU A 122 -10.64 -41.11 26.22
CA LEU A 122 -9.68 -41.94 26.95
C LEU A 122 -10.14 -42.28 28.38
N LEU A 123 -10.95 -41.44 29.02
CA LEU A 123 -11.46 -41.68 30.37
C LEU A 123 -12.70 -42.57 30.41
N VAL A 124 -13.43 -42.69 29.29
CA VAL A 124 -14.66 -43.49 29.16
C VAL A 124 -14.40 -44.84 28.48
N SER A 125 -13.19 -45.06 27.95
CA SER A 125 -12.72 -46.35 27.43
C SER A 125 -11.98 -47.13 28.51
#